data_AF-X0RLV9-F1
#
_entry.id   AF-X0RLV9-F1
#
_cell.length_a   1.000
_cell.length_b   1.000
_cell.length_c   1.000
_cell.angle_alpha   90.00
_cell.angle_beta   90.00
_cell.angle_gamma   90.00
#
_symmetry.space_group_name_H-M   'P 1'
#
loop_
_entity.id
_entity.type
_entity.pdbx_description
1 polymer ?
#
loop_
_entity_poly.entity_id
_entity_poly.type
_entity_poly.pdbx_seq_one_letter_code
_entity_poly.pdbx_strand_id
1 'polypeptide(L)'
;TPFIINELEALSEHKEIEEVIVVVGYKKKLIKEKVGHKYNGMKITYVENDEWNKTNNIYSFWMARENIKEDFILLEGDLFFEHRLLNSLFGNRGKDIVLLSKYKPYMSGTVVEINEKNKAIKRLIPASDQDINFDYSDKYKTINVYSFTYEFFKTHLEPNFNLYATTHRQSYWELILGILIYMNTLNIHSYVVDDSIKWYEVDDENDLDAASYMFADEKEKIKQISNLGGGYWRYDFLDFCFLFNLYFPPKHFYSKLSYELPQLINNYSSTQSKISRLLSRWYYDDGFNEDNIIVGNGASEFIRILNRHLIKRITIPVPTFNEYEDLDKKRINYYVLDEKDGFSLDADKFIKSVKDSNSSFALIINPNNPTSTLTEKREIVEIIGKLGHLEGIIVDESFIDFSGDREKYSVQPL
;
A
#
# COMPACT_ATOMS: atom_id res chain seq x y z
N THR A 1 -3.05 -3.54 20.65
CA THR A 1 -2.27 -3.63 21.91
C THR A 1 -0.99 -2.80 21.75
N PRO A 2 -0.45 -2.12 22.77
CA PRO A 2 0.87 -1.47 22.66
C PRO A 2 1.96 -2.51 22.35
N PHE A 3 2.96 -2.17 21.53
CA PHE A 3 3.94 -3.15 20.99
C PHE A 3 4.70 -3.90 22.08
N ILE A 4 5.34 -3.18 23.01
CA ILE A 4 5.97 -3.77 24.20
C ILE A 4 5.04 -4.67 25.04
N ILE A 5 3.72 -4.47 25.01
CA ILE A 5 2.78 -5.36 25.70
C ILE A 5 2.58 -6.66 24.92
N ASN A 6 2.51 -6.61 23.58
CA ASN A 6 2.49 -7.80 22.72
C ASN A 6 3.80 -8.60 22.83
N GLU A 7 4.96 -7.95 22.86
CA GLU A 7 6.25 -8.59 23.14
C GLU A 7 6.28 -9.29 24.51
N LEU A 8 5.86 -8.60 25.57
CA LEU A 8 5.86 -9.14 26.93
C LEU A 8 4.80 -10.25 27.13
N GLU A 9 3.65 -10.16 26.46
CA GLU A 9 2.66 -11.24 26.41
C GLU A 9 3.28 -12.47 25.74
N ALA A 10 3.87 -12.33 24.56
CA ALA A 10 4.54 -13.42 23.84
C ALA A 10 5.68 -14.06 24.63
N LEU A 11 6.56 -13.26 25.23
CA LEU A 11 7.64 -13.76 26.09
C LEU A 11 7.10 -14.54 27.30
N SER A 12 5.99 -14.08 27.90
CA SER A 12 5.40 -14.71 29.08
C SER A 12 4.74 -16.08 28.84
N GLU A 13 4.49 -16.45 27.58
CA GLU A 13 4.07 -17.82 27.22
C GLU A 13 5.20 -18.85 27.42
N HIS A 14 6.45 -18.38 27.52
CA HIS A 14 7.66 -19.19 27.68
C HIS A 14 8.19 -19.09 29.12
N LYS A 15 7.95 -20.14 29.91
CA LYS A 15 8.23 -20.17 31.37
C LYS A 15 9.70 -20.02 31.73
N GLU A 16 10.60 -20.21 30.77
CA GLU A 16 12.04 -20.06 30.94
C GLU A 16 12.52 -18.60 30.86
N ILE A 17 11.66 -17.66 30.44
CA ILE A 17 11.95 -16.23 30.52
C ILE A 17 11.55 -15.72 31.91
N GLU A 18 12.53 -15.62 32.83
CA GLU A 18 12.29 -15.13 34.19
C GLU A 18 12.50 -13.61 34.33
N GLU A 19 13.29 -12.99 33.45
CA GLU A 19 13.61 -11.56 33.46
C GLU A 19 13.65 -10.96 32.05
N VAL A 20 13.12 -9.74 31.92
CA VAL A 20 13.20 -8.93 30.70
C VAL A 20 13.90 -7.61 31.03
N ILE A 21 14.96 -7.29 30.27
CA ILE A 21 15.72 -6.05 30.40
C ILE A 21 15.22 -5.08 29.32
N VAL A 22 14.47 -4.06 29.72
CA VAL A 22 13.93 -3.04 28.82
C VAL A 22 14.82 -1.81 28.84
N VAL A 23 15.48 -1.53 27.71
CA VAL A 23 16.25 -0.28 27.54
C VAL A 23 15.29 0.83 27.12
N VAL A 24 15.24 1.91 27.90
CA VAL A 24 14.29 3.01 27.71
C VAL A 24 14.99 4.36 27.59
N GLY A 25 14.52 5.20 26.66
CA GLY A 25 15.05 6.54 26.43
C GLY A 25 13.92 7.58 26.36
N TYR A 26 13.50 7.91 25.14
CA TYR A 26 12.38 8.83 24.91
C TYR A 26 11.12 8.37 25.67
N LYS A 27 10.46 9.32 26.36
CA LYS A 27 9.23 9.09 27.14
C LYS A 27 9.30 7.90 28.14
N LYS A 28 10.49 7.51 28.63
CA LYS A 28 10.72 6.36 29.54
C LYS A 28 9.71 6.20 30.69
N LYS A 29 9.18 7.30 31.23
CA LYS A 29 8.12 7.30 32.27
C LYS A 29 6.86 6.56 31.83
N LEU A 30 6.35 6.82 30.62
CA LEU A 30 5.11 6.18 30.12
C LEU A 30 5.27 4.65 30.01
N ILE A 31 6.44 4.20 29.55
CA ILE A 31 6.76 2.76 29.44
C ILE A 31 6.79 2.13 30.84
N LYS A 32 7.50 2.77 31.78
CA LYS A 32 7.61 2.30 33.18
C LYS A 32 6.26 2.28 33.91
N GLU A 33 5.44 3.31 33.73
CA GLU A 33 4.09 3.40 34.31
C GLU A 33 3.13 2.35 33.71
N LYS A 34 3.29 2.02 32.41
CA LYS A 34 2.42 1.06 31.72
C LYS A 34 2.78 -0.41 31.97
N VAL A 35 4.07 -0.72 32.12
CA VAL A 35 4.59 -2.10 32.26
C VAL A 35 4.88 -2.47 33.72
N GLY A 36 5.39 -1.55 34.53
CA GLY A 36 5.80 -1.80 35.91
C GLY A 36 7.03 -2.71 36.04
N HIS A 37 7.33 -3.14 37.27
CA HIS A 37 8.54 -3.93 37.58
C HIS A 37 8.36 -5.46 37.46
N LYS A 38 7.16 -5.92 37.09
CA LYS A 38 6.83 -7.34 36.93
C LYS A 38 5.68 -7.51 35.95
N TYR A 39 5.81 -8.43 34.99
CA TYR A 39 4.78 -8.73 33.98
C TYR A 39 4.58 -10.24 33.87
N ASN A 40 3.35 -10.74 34.06
CA ASN A 40 2.97 -12.16 33.98
C ASN A 40 3.86 -13.18 34.73
N GLY A 41 4.66 -12.74 35.70
CA GLY A 41 5.62 -13.59 36.42
C GLY A 41 7.06 -13.14 36.23
N MET A 42 7.39 -12.63 35.05
CA MET A 42 8.71 -12.14 34.66
C MET A 42 9.07 -10.85 35.41
N LYS A 43 10.30 -10.75 35.89
CA LYS A 43 10.90 -9.52 36.45
C LYS A 43 11.19 -8.54 35.31
N ILE A 44 10.85 -7.26 35.49
CA ILE A 44 11.17 -6.21 34.51
C ILE A 44 12.25 -5.28 35.07
N THR A 45 13.42 -5.34 34.45
CA THR A 45 14.58 -4.48 34.77
C THR A 45 14.70 -3.39 33.71
N TYR A 46 14.98 -2.16 34.13
CA TYR A 46 15.09 -1.01 33.24
C TYR A 46 16.50 -0.46 33.17
N VAL A 47 16.98 -0.25 31.96
CA VAL A 47 18.23 0.48 31.66
C VAL A 47 17.85 1.81 31.01
N GLU A 48 18.29 2.94 31.55
CA GLU A 48 17.86 4.27 31.06
C GLU A 48 18.94 4.92 30.20
N ASN A 49 18.70 5.06 28.89
CA ASN A 49 19.55 5.84 27.98
C ASN A 49 19.05 7.29 27.92
N ASP A 50 19.59 8.17 28.77
CA ASP A 50 19.27 9.60 28.75
C ASP A 50 19.89 10.37 27.57
N GLU A 51 20.82 9.76 26.82
CA GLU A 51 21.41 10.31 25.59
C GLU A 51 20.80 9.70 24.32
N TRP A 52 19.60 9.14 24.40
CA TRP A 52 18.88 8.52 23.26
C TRP A 52 18.77 9.43 22.03
N ASN A 53 18.74 10.76 22.21
CA ASN A 53 18.64 11.73 21.12
C ASN A 53 19.98 12.10 20.46
N LYS A 54 21.09 11.51 20.93
CA LYS A 54 22.45 11.68 20.39
C LYS A 54 23.11 10.36 20.00
N THR A 55 22.46 9.24 20.32
CA THR A 55 22.98 7.88 20.22
C THR A 55 21.99 7.00 19.44
N ASN A 56 22.40 5.79 19.07
CA ASN A 56 21.58 4.82 18.35
C ASN A 56 21.56 3.46 19.08
N ASN A 57 20.88 2.45 18.54
CA ASN A 57 20.59 1.17 19.19
C ASN A 57 21.85 0.46 19.76
N ILE A 58 23.02 0.61 19.14
CA ILE A 58 24.32 0.10 19.63
C ILE A 58 24.68 0.60 21.03
N TYR A 59 24.39 1.86 21.34
CA TYR A 59 24.70 2.45 22.64
C TYR A 59 23.69 1.98 23.69
N SER A 60 22.41 1.93 23.32
CA SER A 60 21.34 1.38 24.16
C SER A 60 21.64 -0.09 24.55
N PHE A 61 22.04 -0.93 23.60
CA PHE A 61 22.42 -2.32 23.86
C PHE A 61 23.70 -2.40 24.72
N TRP A 62 24.73 -1.60 24.43
CA TRP A 62 25.94 -1.50 25.25
C TRP A 62 25.65 -1.10 26.71
N MET A 63 24.66 -0.23 26.97
CA MET A 63 24.28 0.12 28.34
C MET A 63 23.69 -1.07 29.11
N ALA A 64 23.03 -2.01 28.44
CA ALA A 64 22.43 -3.19 29.07
C ALA A 64 23.42 -4.35 29.31
N ARG A 65 24.65 -4.29 28.78
CA ARG A 65 25.64 -5.39 28.85
C ARG A 65 25.89 -5.91 30.27
N GLU A 66 25.88 -5.03 31.27
CA GLU A 66 26.17 -5.38 32.66
C GLU A 66 25.00 -6.14 33.32
N ASN A 67 23.80 -6.07 32.74
CA ASN A 67 22.62 -6.81 33.17
C ASN A 67 22.52 -8.20 32.53
N ILE A 68 23.15 -8.41 31.36
CA ILE A 68 23.16 -9.70 30.66
C ILE A 68 24.15 -10.64 31.37
N LYS A 69 23.67 -11.84 31.73
CA LYS A 69 24.43 -12.85 32.51
C LYS A 69 24.25 -14.29 32.02
N GLU A 70 23.29 -14.51 31.13
CA GLU A 70 22.84 -15.82 30.64
C GLU A 70 22.45 -15.69 29.15
N ASP A 71 22.12 -16.82 28.51
CA ASP A 71 21.57 -16.85 27.14
C ASP A 71 20.30 -15.99 27.07
N PHE A 72 20.13 -15.22 26.00
CA PHE A 72 19.05 -14.24 25.91
C PHE A 72 18.44 -14.12 24.51
N ILE A 73 17.20 -13.62 24.48
CA ILE A 73 16.52 -13.16 23.28
C ILE A 73 16.65 -11.65 23.21
N LEU A 74 16.96 -11.12 22.02
CA LEU A 74 16.95 -9.69 21.71
C LEU A 74 15.79 -9.40 20.76
N LEU A 75 14.99 -8.38 21.10
CA LEU A 75 13.88 -7.85 20.32
C LEU A 75 14.09 -6.34 20.14
N GLU A 76 13.64 -5.79 19.02
CA GLU A 76 13.47 -4.34 18.86
C GLU A 76 12.01 -3.94 19.19
N GLY A 77 11.82 -2.71 19.69
CA GLY A 77 10.60 -2.30 20.41
C GLY A 77 9.50 -1.67 19.54
N ASP A 78 9.70 -1.71 18.23
CA ASP A 78 8.85 -1.26 17.12
C ASP A 78 8.17 -2.46 16.41
N LEU A 79 8.37 -3.67 16.93
CA LEU A 79 7.84 -4.91 16.38
C LEU A 79 6.42 -5.21 16.90
N PHE A 80 5.56 -5.71 16.02
CA PHE A 80 4.28 -6.33 16.40
C PHE A 80 4.11 -7.68 15.69
N PHE A 81 3.84 -8.74 16.45
CA PHE A 81 3.85 -10.11 15.92
C PHE A 81 2.89 -11.08 16.62
N GLU A 82 2.54 -12.17 15.91
CA GLU A 82 1.86 -13.30 16.52
C GLU A 82 2.81 -14.01 17.51
N HIS A 83 2.36 -14.25 18.75
CA HIS A 83 3.24 -14.78 19.82
C HIS A 83 3.96 -16.07 19.43
N ARG A 84 3.30 -16.91 18.59
CA ARG A 84 3.86 -18.14 18.03
C ARG A 84 5.14 -17.96 17.21
N LEU A 85 5.50 -16.74 16.82
CA LEU A 85 6.80 -16.39 16.22
C LEU A 85 7.96 -16.88 17.09
N LEU A 86 7.88 -16.65 18.41
CA LEU A 86 8.98 -16.96 19.32
C LEU A 86 9.22 -18.47 19.51
N ASN A 87 8.21 -19.32 19.26
CA ASN A 87 8.36 -20.79 19.26
C ASN A 87 9.53 -21.27 18.37
N SER A 88 9.83 -20.54 17.28
CA SER A 88 10.95 -20.84 16.38
C SER A 88 12.32 -20.81 17.07
N LEU A 89 12.52 -19.88 18.01
CA LEU A 89 13.75 -19.76 18.80
C LEU A 89 13.83 -20.85 19.86
N PHE A 90 12.76 -21.09 20.61
CA PHE A 90 12.76 -22.05 21.71
C PHE A 90 12.91 -23.51 21.26
N GLY A 91 12.61 -23.82 19.99
CA GLY A 91 12.95 -25.12 19.37
C GLY A 91 14.44 -25.30 19.03
N ASN A 92 15.26 -24.24 19.13
CA ASN A 92 16.66 -24.20 18.68
C ASN A 92 17.64 -23.64 19.73
N ARG A 93 17.29 -23.72 21.02
CA ARG A 93 18.09 -23.18 22.16
C ARG A 93 19.57 -23.59 22.15
N GLY A 94 20.40 -22.76 22.79
CA GLY A 94 21.85 -22.95 22.87
C GLY A 94 22.58 -22.67 21.55
N LYS A 95 22.00 -21.80 20.71
CA LYS A 95 22.55 -21.38 19.42
C LYS A 95 22.36 -19.89 19.23
N ASP A 96 23.30 -19.29 18.52
CA ASP A 96 23.19 -17.91 18.03
C ASP A 96 22.34 -17.91 16.75
N ILE A 97 21.18 -17.26 16.80
CA ILE A 97 20.14 -17.32 15.75
C ILE A 97 19.69 -15.91 15.37
N VAL A 98 19.59 -15.66 14.06
CA VAL A 98 18.87 -14.52 13.48
C VAL A 98 17.55 -15.04 12.88
N LEU A 99 16.41 -14.49 13.30
CA LEU A 99 15.14 -14.76 12.61
C LEU A 99 15.06 -13.95 11.31
N LEU A 100 14.71 -14.64 10.23
CA LEU A 100 14.60 -14.09 8.89
C LEU A 100 13.19 -14.32 8.32
N SER A 101 12.69 -13.33 7.58
CA SER A 101 11.55 -13.45 6.67
C SER A 101 12.08 -13.47 5.24
N LYS A 102 11.35 -14.05 4.28
CA LYS A 102 11.58 -13.71 2.86
C LYS A 102 11.36 -12.20 2.69
N TYR A 103 12.19 -11.57 1.86
CA TYR A 103 12.02 -10.17 1.52
C TYR A 103 10.71 -9.96 0.73
N LYS A 104 10.02 -8.84 1.01
CA LYS A 104 8.84 -8.40 0.26
C LYS A 104 9.03 -6.92 -0.11
N PRO A 105 8.52 -6.44 -1.27
CA PRO A 105 8.86 -5.09 -1.78
C PRO A 105 8.49 -3.89 -0.90
N TYR A 106 7.66 -4.09 0.13
CA TYR A 106 7.32 -3.05 1.11
C TYR A 106 8.30 -2.99 2.30
N MET A 107 9.20 -3.97 2.44
CA MET A 107 10.18 -4.02 3.53
C MET A 107 11.38 -3.10 3.22
N SER A 108 11.82 -2.35 4.22
CA SER A 108 13.03 -1.51 4.18
C SER A 108 14.18 -2.17 4.97
N GLY A 109 15.29 -1.44 5.18
CA GLY A 109 16.33 -1.83 6.15
C GLY A 109 17.32 -2.90 5.66
N THR A 110 17.93 -3.62 6.61
CA THR A 110 19.02 -4.57 6.35
C THR A 110 18.48 -5.88 5.77
N VAL A 111 19.02 -6.30 4.61
CA VAL A 111 18.72 -7.60 4.01
C VAL A 111 19.85 -8.61 4.24
N VAL A 112 19.53 -9.89 4.12
CA VAL A 112 20.39 -11.02 4.47
C VAL A 112 20.49 -11.98 3.30
N GLU A 113 21.73 -12.38 3.01
CA GLU A 113 22.08 -13.42 2.05
C GLU A 113 22.48 -14.68 2.83
N ILE A 114 21.84 -15.83 2.55
CA ILE A 114 22.11 -17.10 3.23
C ILE A 114 22.62 -18.17 2.26
N ASN A 115 23.34 -19.16 2.79
CA ASN A 115 23.69 -20.35 2.02
C ASN A 115 22.58 -21.40 2.14
N GLU A 116 21.83 -21.60 1.05
CA GLU A 116 20.67 -22.50 1.00
C GLU A 116 20.95 -23.94 1.47
N LYS A 117 22.18 -24.45 1.36
CA LYS A 117 22.52 -25.83 1.72
C LYS A 117 22.65 -26.08 3.22
N ASN A 118 23.14 -25.10 3.98
CA ASN A 118 23.41 -25.24 5.42
C ASN A 118 22.70 -24.19 6.29
N LYS A 119 21.95 -23.26 5.68
CA LYS A 119 21.25 -22.14 6.32
C LYS A 119 22.15 -21.27 7.20
N ALA A 120 23.45 -21.22 6.88
CA ALA A 120 24.37 -20.26 7.46
C ALA A 120 24.20 -18.89 6.80
N ILE A 121 24.35 -17.82 7.59
CA ILE A 121 24.32 -16.46 7.05
C ILE A 121 25.64 -16.19 6.33
N LYS A 122 25.56 -15.72 5.08
CA LYS A 122 26.71 -15.36 4.26
C LYS A 122 27.06 -13.89 4.40
N ARG A 123 26.06 -13.01 4.46
CA ARG A 123 26.24 -11.55 4.52
C ARG A 123 24.98 -10.84 5.02
N LEU A 124 25.17 -9.79 5.83
CA LEU A 124 24.19 -8.73 6.06
C LEU A 124 24.53 -7.57 5.13
N ILE A 125 23.51 -6.95 4.53
CA ILE A 125 23.64 -5.88 3.54
C ILE A 125 22.78 -4.71 4.02
N PRO A 126 23.39 -3.66 4.62
CA PRO A 126 22.66 -2.48 5.09
C PRO A 126 21.94 -1.76 3.94
N ALA A 127 20.90 -0.99 4.25
CA ALA A 127 20.16 -0.22 3.25
C ALA A 127 21.04 0.79 2.47
N SER A 128 22.15 1.26 3.05
CA SER A 128 23.13 2.13 2.36
C SER A 128 23.82 1.46 1.16
N ASP A 129 23.85 0.13 1.14
CA ASP A 129 24.61 -0.68 0.19
C ASP A 129 23.69 -1.33 -0.86
N GLN A 130 22.40 -0.98 -0.83
CA GLN A 130 21.34 -1.48 -1.71
C GLN A 130 21.02 -0.42 -2.79
N ASP A 131 21.81 -0.39 -3.87
CA ASP A 131 21.62 0.56 -4.96
C ASP A 131 20.37 0.28 -5.84
N ILE A 132 20.08 1.17 -6.79
CA ILE A 132 18.90 1.10 -7.66
C ILE A 132 18.80 -0.17 -8.53
N ASN A 133 19.91 -0.92 -8.70
CA ASN A 133 19.98 -2.19 -9.42
C ASN A 133 20.13 -3.40 -8.49
N PHE A 134 19.96 -3.21 -7.17
CA PHE A 134 20.12 -4.29 -6.20
C PHE A 134 19.05 -5.38 -6.41
N ASP A 135 19.52 -6.63 -6.54
CA ASP A 135 18.63 -7.78 -6.73
C ASP A 135 18.12 -8.31 -5.39
N TYR A 136 16.81 -8.16 -5.16
CA TYR A 136 16.11 -8.63 -3.97
C TYR A 136 15.53 -10.07 -4.10
N SER A 137 15.62 -10.70 -5.28
CA SER A 137 14.85 -11.91 -5.61
C SER A 137 15.19 -13.15 -4.77
N ASP A 138 16.42 -13.24 -4.25
CA ASP A 138 16.93 -14.31 -3.38
C ASP A 138 17.30 -13.80 -1.97
N LYS A 139 16.75 -12.64 -1.56
CA LYS A 139 17.08 -11.99 -0.28
C LYS A 139 16.03 -12.23 0.80
N TYR A 140 16.50 -12.14 2.03
CA TYR A 140 15.71 -12.25 3.25
C TYR A 140 15.81 -10.94 4.06
N LYS A 141 14.80 -10.59 4.86
CA LYS A 141 14.81 -9.45 5.81
C LYS A 141 15.00 -9.99 7.22
N THR A 142 15.80 -9.32 8.05
CA THR A 142 15.83 -9.55 9.50
C THR A 142 14.46 -9.21 10.10
N ILE A 143 13.93 -10.09 10.94
CA ILE A 143 12.71 -9.84 11.73
C ILE A 143 13.03 -8.97 12.98
N ASN A 144 14.30 -8.58 13.12
CA ASN A 144 14.91 -7.91 14.26
C ASN A 144 14.67 -8.64 15.60
N VAL A 145 14.55 -9.98 15.50
CA VAL A 145 14.43 -10.93 16.60
C VAL A 145 15.60 -11.91 16.55
N TYR A 146 16.32 -12.03 17.66
CA TYR A 146 17.57 -12.77 17.77
C TYR A 146 17.61 -13.62 19.04
N SER A 147 18.35 -14.73 19.02
CA SER A 147 18.73 -15.49 20.21
C SER A 147 20.25 -15.58 20.24
N PHE A 148 20.86 -15.32 21.39
CA PHE A 148 22.32 -15.38 21.56
C PHE A 148 22.70 -16.15 22.82
N THR A 149 23.77 -16.92 22.70
CA THR A 149 24.42 -17.56 23.84
C THR A 149 25.19 -16.53 24.66
N TYR A 150 25.27 -16.73 25.99
CA TYR A 150 26.06 -15.86 26.85
C TYR A 150 27.55 -15.89 26.48
N GLU A 151 28.04 -17.05 26.06
CA GLU A 151 29.41 -17.22 25.57
C GLU A 151 29.65 -16.30 24.36
N PHE A 152 28.85 -16.41 23.29
CA PHE A 152 28.93 -15.54 22.11
C PHE A 152 28.92 -14.05 22.47
N PHE A 153 28.02 -13.67 23.37
CA PHE A 153 27.90 -12.30 23.81
C PHE A 153 29.18 -11.79 24.51
N LYS A 154 29.74 -12.55 25.46
CA LYS A 154 30.92 -12.14 26.22
C LYS A 154 32.22 -12.21 25.42
N THR A 155 32.36 -13.15 24.48
CA THR A 155 33.59 -13.33 23.70
C THR A 155 33.62 -12.50 22.41
N HIS A 156 32.46 -12.17 21.82
CA HIS A 156 32.40 -11.49 20.52
C HIS A 156 31.60 -10.19 20.52
N LEU A 157 30.37 -10.14 21.04
CA LEU A 157 29.56 -8.91 20.98
C LEU A 157 30.06 -7.81 21.92
N GLU A 158 30.20 -8.10 23.22
CA GLU A 158 30.55 -7.12 24.26
C GLU A 158 31.93 -6.46 24.03
N PRO A 159 33.01 -7.17 23.63
CA PRO A 159 34.28 -6.52 23.31
C PRO A 159 34.16 -5.51 22.16
N ASN A 160 33.37 -5.83 21.13
CA ASN A 160 33.09 -4.92 20.04
C ASN A 160 32.20 -3.76 20.49
N PHE A 161 31.16 -3.99 21.31
CA PHE A 161 30.36 -2.91 21.87
C PHE A 161 31.20 -1.93 22.69
N ASN A 162 32.15 -2.39 23.51
CA ASN A 162 33.03 -1.48 24.26
C ASN A 162 33.86 -0.56 23.35
N LEU A 163 34.27 -1.03 22.17
CA LEU A 163 34.98 -0.24 21.16
C LEU A 163 34.04 0.72 20.40
N TYR A 164 32.94 0.21 19.85
CA TYR A 164 32.05 1.00 18.98
C TYR A 164 31.10 1.91 19.75
N ALA A 165 30.59 1.53 20.92
CA ALA A 165 29.73 2.38 21.74
C ALA A 165 30.49 3.53 22.44
N THR A 166 31.82 3.58 22.33
CA THR A 166 32.63 4.74 22.76
C THR A 166 33.09 5.62 21.58
N THR A 167 33.26 5.05 20.39
CA THR A 167 33.82 5.75 19.20
C THR A 167 32.79 6.08 18.12
N HIS A 168 31.72 5.29 17.97
CA HIS A 168 30.75 5.33 16.88
C HIS A 168 29.30 5.23 17.43
N ARG A 169 28.97 6.08 18.41
CA ARG A 169 27.72 6.03 19.21
C ARG A 169 26.39 6.13 18.43
N GLN A 170 26.44 6.50 17.14
CA GLN A 170 25.27 6.66 16.27
C GLN A 170 25.07 5.49 15.28
N SER A 171 25.92 4.47 15.33
CA SER A 171 25.81 3.28 14.47
C SER A 171 24.69 2.33 14.90
N TYR A 172 24.21 1.52 13.96
CA TYR A 172 23.39 0.34 14.23
C TYR A 172 24.25 -0.78 14.83
N TRP A 173 23.73 -1.57 15.76
CA TRP A 173 24.47 -2.66 16.40
C TRP A 173 24.73 -3.82 15.44
N GLU A 174 23.85 -3.98 14.45
CA GLU A 174 23.92 -4.98 13.38
C GLU A 174 25.17 -4.80 12.49
N LEU A 175 25.83 -3.63 12.54
CA LEU A 175 27.16 -3.42 11.98
C LEU A 175 28.18 -4.41 12.57
N ILE A 176 28.16 -4.62 13.89
CA ILE A 176 29.03 -5.60 14.57
C ILE A 176 28.67 -7.02 14.15
N LEU A 177 27.38 -7.33 14.07
CA LEU A 177 26.91 -8.64 13.61
C LEU A 177 27.38 -8.93 12.18
N GLY A 178 27.28 -7.94 11.28
CA GLY A 178 27.78 -8.02 9.90
C GLY A 178 29.30 -8.22 9.82
N ILE A 179 30.09 -7.54 10.68
CA ILE A 179 31.55 -7.73 10.77
C ILE A 179 31.89 -9.15 11.24
N LEU A 180 31.23 -9.66 12.29
CA LEU A 180 31.48 -11.00 12.82
C LEU A 180 31.17 -12.10 11.78
N ILE A 181 30.06 -11.93 11.04
CA ILE A 181 29.65 -12.80 9.93
C ILE A 181 30.66 -12.73 8.79
N TYR A 182 31.08 -11.53 8.36
CA TYR A 182 32.08 -11.35 7.30
C TYR A 182 33.43 -12.00 7.64
N MET A 183 33.86 -11.89 8.90
CA MET A 183 35.09 -12.54 9.39
C MET A 183 34.96 -14.07 9.52
N ASN A 184 33.79 -14.66 9.23
CA ASN A 184 33.47 -16.07 9.43
C ASN A 184 33.87 -16.56 10.83
N THR A 185 33.63 -15.72 11.84
CA THR A 185 34.17 -15.98 13.19
C THR A 185 33.45 -17.13 13.90
N LEU A 186 32.15 -17.32 13.67
CA LEU A 186 31.34 -18.33 14.37
C LEU A 186 30.11 -18.84 13.58
N ASN A 187 29.51 -19.92 14.11
CA ASN A 187 28.28 -20.54 13.63
C ASN A 187 27.02 -19.73 13.99
N ILE A 188 26.87 -18.53 13.41
CA ILE A 188 25.60 -17.79 13.50
C ILE A 188 24.61 -18.42 12.52
N HIS A 189 23.54 -18.98 13.06
CA HIS A 189 22.51 -19.68 12.30
C HIS A 189 21.42 -18.72 11.83
N SER A 190 20.89 -18.94 10.63
CA SER A 190 19.61 -18.33 10.23
C SER A 190 18.45 -19.27 10.54
N TYR A 191 17.31 -18.70 10.93
CA TYR A 191 16.03 -19.40 10.92
C TYR A 191 15.05 -18.60 10.07
N VAL A 192 14.67 -19.16 8.92
CA VAL A 192 13.64 -18.56 8.06
C VAL A 192 12.27 -18.93 8.61
N VAL A 193 11.52 -17.92 9.02
CA VAL A 193 10.16 -18.04 9.55
C VAL A 193 9.18 -18.34 8.41
N ASP A 194 8.14 -19.12 8.72
CA ASP A 194 7.08 -19.47 7.77
C ASP A 194 6.23 -18.23 7.40
N ASP A 195 5.94 -18.05 6.10
CA ASP A 195 5.23 -16.88 5.58
C ASP A 195 3.80 -16.71 6.15
N SER A 196 3.24 -17.73 6.81
CA SER A 196 1.94 -17.66 7.49
C SER A 196 2.00 -17.02 8.89
N ILE A 197 3.19 -16.85 9.48
CA ILE A 197 3.35 -16.19 10.78
C ILE A 197 3.48 -14.69 10.56
N LYS A 198 2.51 -13.94 11.09
CA LYS A 198 2.45 -12.48 10.89
C LYS A 198 3.39 -11.76 11.85
N TRP A 199 4.15 -10.82 11.29
CA TRP A 199 5.00 -9.87 11.99
C TRP A 199 5.08 -8.58 11.16
N TYR A 200 5.31 -7.44 11.81
CA TYR A 200 5.54 -6.16 11.17
C TYR A 200 6.45 -5.27 12.04
N GLU A 201 7.26 -4.42 11.39
CA GLU A 201 8.18 -3.43 11.97
C GLU A 201 7.59 -2.05 11.67
N VAL A 202 7.28 -1.26 12.70
CA VAL A 202 6.43 -0.07 12.56
C VAL A 202 7.20 1.22 12.83
N ASP A 203 7.77 1.79 11.76
CA ASP A 203 8.49 3.07 11.77
C ASP A 203 7.56 4.28 11.62
N ASP A 204 6.55 4.19 10.74
CA ASP A 204 5.67 5.32 10.40
C ASP A 204 4.15 5.03 10.45
N GLU A 205 3.34 6.00 10.05
CA GLU A 205 1.87 5.90 10.03
C GLU A 205 1.34 4.93 8.95
N ASN A 206 2.03 4.78 7.81
CA ASN A 206 1.69 3.80 6.78
C ASN A 206 1.98 2.38 7.26
N ASP A 207 3.08 2.18 7.99
CA ASP A 207 3.41 0.90 8.61
C ASP A 207 2.41 0.53 9.69
N LEU A 208 1.96 1.51 10.49
CA LEU A 208 0.91 1.29 11.48
C LEU A 208 -0.43 0.91 10.82
N ASP A 209 -0.79 1.55 9.71
CA ASP A 209 -1.96 1.19 8.89
C ASP A 209 -1.82 -0.24 8.31
N ALA A 210 -0.67 -0.56 7.71
CA ALA A 210 -0.39 -1.87 7.12
C ALA A 210 -0.39 -3.01 8.15
N ALA A 211 0.22 -2.79 9.31
CA ALA A 211 0.16 -3.71 10.45
C ALA A 211 -1.29 -3.83 10.96
N SER A 212 -1.98 -2.72 11.19
CA SER A 212 -3.37 -2.72 11.65
C SER A 212 -4.30 -3.49 10.72
N TYR A 213 -4.07 -3.41 9.40
CA TYR A 213 -4.76 -4.24 8.41
C TYR A 213 -4.33 -5.71 8.49
N MET A 214 -3.03 -6.02 8.55
CA MET A 214 -2.51 -7.39 8.58
C MET A 214 -3.06 -8.20 9.77
N PHE A 215 -3.17 -7.57 10.94
CA PHE A 215 -3.64 -8.19 12.19
C PHE A 215 -5.16 -8.07 12.42
N ALA A 216 -5.89 -7.29 11.63
CA ALA A 216 -7.34 -7.17 11.73
C ALA A 216 -8.09 -8.43 11.27
N ASP A 217 -9.30 -8.61 11.83
CA ASP A 217 -10.31 -9.54 11.29
C ASP A 217 -10.93 -9.03 9.98
N GLU A 218 -11.64 -9.89 9.26
CA GLU A 218 -12.22 -9.56 7.95
C GLU A 218 -13.17 -8.34 8.00
N LYS A 219 -13.92 -8.17 9.09
CA LYS A 219 -14.89 -7.08 9.22
C LYS A 219 -14.18 -5.75 9.44
N GLU A 220 -13.15 -5.72 10.28
CA GLU A 220 -12.37 -4.51 10.53
C GLU A 220 -11.48 -4.18 9.32
N LYS A 221 -10.94 -5.18 8.60
CA LYS A 221 -10.27 -5.00 7.30
C LYS A 221 -11.16 -4.30 6.26
N ILE A 222 -12.38 -4.82 6.05
CA ILE A 222 -13.35 -4.21 5.12
C ILE A 222 -13.67 -2.78 5.56
N LYS A 223 -13.86 -2.54 6.87
CA LYS A 223 -14.12 -1.21 7.43
C LYS A 223 -12.95 -0.25 7.24
N GLN A 224 -11.71 -0.68 7.42
CA GLN A 224 -10.52 0.13 7.14
C GLN A 224 -10.47 0.51 5.66
N ILE A 225 -10.51 -0.48 4.75
CA ILE A 225 -10.45 -0.25 3.29
C ILE A 225 -11.60 0.66 2.83
N SER A 226 -12.83 0.43 3.30
CA SER A 226 -14.02 1.17 2.86
C SER A 226 -14.04 2.64 3.29
N ASN A 227 -13.19 3.03 4.25
CA ASN A 227 -13.02 4.43 4.65
C ASN A 227 -11.91 5.15 3.86
N LEU A 228 -11.14 4.42 3.04
CA LEU A 228 -10.14 5.01 2.15
C LEU A 228 -10.80 5.52 0.87
N GLY A 229 -10.34 6.67 0.36
CA GLY A 229 -10.72 7.16 -0.97
C GLY A 229 -9.87 6.61 -2.13
N GLY A 230 -9.09 5.55 -1.87
CA GLY A 230 -8.01 5.06 -2.74
C GLY A 230 -6.83 4.52 -1.94
N GLY A 231 -5.66 4.33 -2.55
CA GLY A 231 -4.49 3.76 -1.84
C GLY A 231 -4.59 2.25 -1.60
N TYR A 232 -5.58 1.59 -2.20
CA TYR A 232 -5.91 0.17 -2.04
C TYR A 232 -4.76 -0.78 -2.36
N TRP A 233 -3.92 -0.43 -3.33
CA TRP A 233 -2.75 -1.21 -3.78
C TRP A 233 -1.68 -1.46 -2.70
N ARG A 234 -1.80 -0.83 -1.53
CA ARG A 234 -0.93 -1.07 -0.36
C ARG A 234 -1.37 -2.30 0.47
N TYR A 235 -2.57 -2.82 0.23
CA TYR A 235 -3.19 -3.87 1.03
C TYR A 235 -3.40 -5.14 0.21
N ASP A 236 -3.21 -6.29 0.85
CA ASP A 236 -3.46 -7.60 0.23
C ASP A 236 -4.96 -7.92 0.29
N PHE A 237 -5.66 -7.66 -0.82
CA PHE A 237 -7.03 -8.10 -1.10
C PHE A 237 -7.30 -8.17 -2.60
N LEU A 238 -8.37 -8.89 -2.97
CA LEU A 238 -8.88 -8.94 -4.35
C LEU A 238 -10.06 -7.98 -4.51
N ASP A 239 -9.88 -6.97 -5.35
CA ASP A 239 -10.88 -5.95 -5.63
C ASP A 239 -11.77 -6.34 -6.83
N PHE A 240 -13.09 -6.33 -6.61
CA PHE A 240 -14.11 -6.53 -7.66
C PHE A 240 -14.93 -5.25 -7.93
N CYS A 241 -14.68 -4.17 -7.20
CA CYS A 241 -15.43 -2.92 -7.23
C CYS A 241 -14.70 -1.82 -8.01
N PHE A 242 -13.36 -1.79 -7.95
CA PHE A 242 -12.59 -0.78 -8.67
C PHE A 242 -12.55 -1.07 -10.18
N LEU A 243 -13.24 -0.22 -10.95
CA LEU A 243 -13.36 -0.33 -12.40
C LEU A 243 -12.14 0.31 -13.09
N PHE A 244 -11.15 -0.50 -13.46
CA PHE A 244 -9.97 -0.06 -14.21
C PHE A 244 -9.57 -1.03 -15.32
N ASN A 245 -8.81 -0.54 -16.30
CA ASN A 245 -8.35 -1.34 -17.42
C ASN A 245 -7.15 -2.22 -17.02
N LEU A 246 -7.41 -3.49 -16.72
CA LEU A 246 -6.39 -4.50 -16.39
C LEU A 246 -5.34 -4.75 -17.50
N TYR A 247 -5.60 -4.32 -18.73
CA TYR A 247 -4.72 -4.52 -19.89
C TYR A 247 -3.79 -3.32 -20.18
N PHE A 248 -3.94 -2.21 -19.45
CA PHE A 248 -3.19 -0.98 -19.66
C PHE A 248 -2.60 -0.44 -18.35
N PRO A 249 -1.37 0.10 -18.32
CA PRO A 249 -0.43 0.22 -19.45
C PRO A 249 0.32 -1.07 -19.79
N PRO A 250 0.67 -1.29 -21.07
CA PRO A 250 1.55 -2.40 -21.46
C PRO A 250 2.99 -2.18 -20.96
N LYS A 251 3.77 -3.27 -20.80
CA LYS A 251 5.15 -3.23 -20.26
C LYS A 251 6.06 -2.17 -20.91
N HIS A 252 5.97 -1.98 -22.24
CA HIS A 252 6.77 -0.99 -22.95
C HIS A 252 6.43 0.46 -22.57
N PHE A 253 5.18 0.74 -22.18
CA PHE A 253 4.76 2.05 -21.69
C PHE A 253 5.40 2.34 -20.34
N TYR A 254 5.41 1.37 -19.42
CA TYR A 254 6.14 1.49 -18.15
C TYR A 254 7.63 1.74 -18.37
N SER A 255 8.29 0.98 -19.26
CA SER A 255 9.71 1.21 -19.58
C SER A 255 9.97 2.62 -20.12
N LYS A 256 9.08 3.15 -20.98
CA LYS A 256 9.19 4.51 -21.51
C LYS A 256 8.93 5.55 -20.42
N LEU A 257 7.93 5.33 -19.56
CA LEU A 257 7.59 6.21 -18.46
C LEU A 257 8.74 6.32 -17.46
N SER A 258 9.33 5.21 -17.02
CA SER A 258 10.48 5.20 -16.10
C SER A 258 11.69 5.92 -16.67
N TYR A 259 11.93 5.84 -17.99
CA TYR A 259 13.02 6.56 -18.65
C TYR A 259 12.76 8.07 -18.70
N GLU A 260 11.54 8.50 -19.01
CA GLU A 260 11.16 9.92 -19.10
C GLU A 260 10.84 10.56 -17.74
N LEU A 261 10.64 9.76 -16.67
CA LEU A 261 10.15 10.22 -15.37
C LEU A 261 10.94 11.41 -14.78
N PRO A 262 12.29 11.47 -14.86
CA PRO A 262 13.04 12.64 -14.41
C PRO A 262 12.69 13.92 -15.20
N GLN A 263 12.35 13.82 -16.48
CA GLN A 263 11.90 14.97 -17.27
C GLN A 263 10.45 15.34 -16.95
N LEU A 264 9.58 14.34 -16.77
CA LEU A 264 8.15 14.56 -16.47
C LEU A 264 7.92 15.21 -15.10
N ILE A 265 8.74 14.89 -14.09
CA ILE A 265 8.64 15.48 -12.75
C ILE A 265 9.23 16.90 -12.67
N ASN A 266 10.32 17.16 -13.40
CA ASN A 266 11.08 18.42 -13.28
C ASN A 266 10.67 19.52 -14.27
N ASN A 267 9.64 19.30 -15.10
CA ASN A 267 9.19 20.27 -16.10
C ASN A 267 7.67 20.45 -16.08
N TYR A 268 7.19 21.62 -16.52
CA TYR A 268 5.76 21.86 -16.73
C TYR A 268 5.20 21.03 -17.90
N SER A 269 3.93 20.67 -17.81
CA SER A 269 3.21 19.94 -18.85
C SER A 269 3.05 20.76 -20.14
N SER A 270 2.77 20.07 -21.25
CA SER A 270 2.38 20.74 -22.51
C SER A 270 1.03 21.46 -22.38
N THR A 271 0.80 22.47 -23.23
CA THR A 271 -0.47 23.20 -23.29
C THR A 271 -1.60 22.35 -23.88
N GLN A 272 -2.85 22.69 -23.55
CA GLN A 272 -4.05 22.00 -24.06
C GLN A 272 -4.03 21.83 -25.58
N SER A 273 -3.82 22.93 -26.32
CA SER A 273 -3.75 22.91 -27.80
C SER A 273 -2.62 22.02 -28.34
N LYS A 274 -1.49 21.90 -27.62
CA LYS A 274 -0.40 21.01 -28.03
C LYS A 274 -0.78 19.54 -27.82
N ILE A 275 -1.50 19.22 -26.75
CA ILE A 275 -1.97 17.85 -26.46
C ILE A 275 -3.10 17.46 -27.41
N SER A 276 -4.14 18.29 -27.57
CA SER A 276 -5.27 18.05 -28.50
C SER A 276 -4.78 17.77 -29.92
N ARG A 277 -3.84 18.58 -30.44
CA ARG A 277 -3.21 18.39 -31.76
C ARG A 277 -2.38 17.10 -31.90
N LEU A 278 -1.83 16.58 -30.79
CA LEU A 278 -1.11 15.31 -30.83
C LEU A 278 -2.09 14.13 -30.81
N LEU A 279 -3.20 14.25 -30.07
CA LEU A 279 -4.25 13.23 -29.99
C LEU A 279 -5.12 13.16 -31.25
N SER A 280 -5.44 14.28 -31.90
CA SER A 280 -6.23 14.28 -33.15
C SER A 280 -5.58 13.49 -34.29
N ARG A 281 -4.29 13.18 -34.19
CA ARG A 281 -3.57 12.30 -35.13
C ARG A 281 -3.81 10.81 -34.91
N TRP A 282 -4.54 10.43 -33.85
CA TRP A 282 -4.71 9.05 -33.41
C TRP A 282 -5.89 8.34 -34.09
N TYR A 283 -6.87 9.12 -34.57
CA TYR A 283 -8.01 8.64 -35.34
C TYR A 283 -8.25 9.58 -36.53
N TYR A 284 -8.58 9.03 -37.69
CA TYR A 284 -8.73 9.78 -38.93
C TYR A 284 -10.22 9.97 -39.26
N ASP A 285 -10.86 10.90 -38.55
CA ASP A 285 -12.19 11.41 -38.85
C ASP A 285 -12.18 12.94 -38.87
N ASP A 286 -13.06 13.54 -39.68
CA ASP A 286 -13.24 14.99 -39.78
C ASP A 286 -13.74 15.57 -38.44
N GLY A 287 -14.53 14.81 -37.66
CA GLY A 287 -14.97 15.23 -36.33
C GLY A 287 -13.89 15.13 -35.24
N PHE A 288 -12.88 14.27 -35.40
CA PHE A 288 -11.83 14.03 -34.40
C PHE A 288 -10.60 14.96 -34.54
N ASN A 289 -10.86 16.27 -34.62
CA ASN A 289 -9.83 17.30 -34.84
C ASN A 289 -9.41 18.05 -33.56
N GLU A 290 -8.42 18.95 -33.65
CA GLU A 290 -7.84 19.62 -32.48
C GLU A 290 -8.76 20.64 -31.78
N ASP A 291 -9.79 21.14 -32.48
CA ASP A 291 -10.78 22.08 -31.93
C ASP A 291 -11.91 21.34 -31.17
N ASN A 292 -12.16 20.07 -31.51
CA ASN A 292 -13.19 19.22 -30.90
C ASN A 292 -12.68 18.39 -29.71
N ILE A 293 -11.37 18.41 -29.41
CA ILE A 293 -10.76 17.58 -28.36
C ILE A 293 -10.35 18.44 -27.16
N ILE A 294 -10.88 18.09 -25.98
CA ILE A 294 -10.44 18.61 -24.68
C ILE A 294 -9.89 17.43 -23.86
N VAL A 295 -8.79 17.66 -23.15
CA VAL A 295 -8.04 16.65 -22.40
C VAL A 295 -7.94 17.11 -20.95
N GLY A 296 -8.34 16.26 -20.02
CA GLY A 296 -8.36 16.54 -18.59
C GLY A 296 -7.62 15.46 -17.82
N ASN A 297 -7.56 15.62 -16.51
CA ASN A 297 -6.96 14.64 -15.59
C ASN A 297 -7.88 13.43 -15.33
N GLY A 298 -9.10 13.45 -15.88
CA GLY A 298 -10.07 12.34 -15.86
C GLY A 298 -11.48 12.84 -16.21
N ALA A 299 -12.40 11.94 -16.56
CA ALA A 299 -13.77 12.30 -16.95
C ALA A 299 -14.52 13.09 -15.85
N SER A 300 -14.32 12.73 -14.57
CA SER A 300 -14.91 13.43 -13.42
C SER A 300 -14.57 14.93 -13.34
N GLU A 301 -13.42 15.36 -13.87
CA GLU A 301 -13.09 16.79 -13.99
C GLU A 301 -14.10 17.52 -14.90
N PHE A 302 -14.38 16.94 -16.07
CA PHE A 302 -15.36 17.47 -17.02
C PHE A 302 -16.78 17.37 -16.51
N ILE A 303 -17.18 16.24 -15.89
CA ILE A 303 -18.51 16.08 -15.29
C ILE A 303 -18.76 17.21 -14.27
N ARG A 304 -17.79 17.48 -13.39
CA ARG A 304 -17.90 18.56 -12.39
C ARG A 304 -17.93 19.96 -13.02
N ILE A 305 -17.18 20.22 -14.09
CA ILE A 305 -17.23 21.49 -14.83
C ILE A 305 -18.62 21.67 -15.48
N LEU A 306 -19.11 20.66 -16.19
CA LEU A 306 -20.42 20.63 -16.83
C LEU A 306 -21.54 20.87 -15.79
N ASN A 307 -21.54 20.08 -14.69
CA ASN A 307 -22.52 20.19 -13.61
C ASN A 307 -22.58 21.60 -12.98
N ARG A 308 -21.41 22.21 -12.75
CA ARG A 308 -21.32 23.53 -12.10
C ARG A 308 -21.65 24.70 -13.01
N HIS A 309 -21.29 24.65 -14.29
CA HIS A 309 -21.28 25.83 -15.16
C HIS A 309 -22.27 25.79 -16.33
N LEU A 310 -22.69 24.61 -16.78
CA LEU A 310 -23.55 24.43 -17.96
C LEU A 310 -24.88 23.73 -17.62
N ILE A 311 -24.85 22.83 -16.64
CA ILE A 311 -25.86 21.98 -15.98
C ILE A 311 -27.30 22.46 -15.72
N LYS A 312 -27.97 23.29 -16.54
CA LYS A 312 -29.22 23.98 -16.09
C LYS A 312 -30.31 23.02 -15.61
N ARG A 313 -30.69 22.01 -16.41
CA ARG A 313 -31.51 20.86 -15.99
C ARG A 313 -31.21 19.65 -16.87
N ILE A 314 -31.08 18.46 -16.30
CA ILE A 314 -30.68 17.23 -17.02
C ILE A 314 -31.62 16.06 -16.77
N THR A 315 -31.85 15.23 -17.77
CA THR A 315 -32.45 13.90 -17.57
C THR A 315 -31.35 12.85 -17.52
N ILE A 316 -31.36 12.06 -16.46
CA ILE A 316 -30.34 11.06 -16.13
C ILE A 316 -31.03 9.69 -16.02
N PRO A 317 -30.61 8.67 -16.79
CA PRO A 317 -31.03 7.29 -16.55
C PRO A 317 -30.47 6.80 -15.21
N VAL A 318 -31.21 6.02 -14.43
CA VAL A 318 -30.71 5.41 -13.17
C VAL A 318 -31.11 3.94 -13.03
N PRO A 319 -30.25 3.07 -12.48
CA PRO A 319 -28.94 3.35 -11.86
C PRO A 319 -27.85 3.77 -12.87
N THR A 320 -26.91 4.61 -12.44
CA THR A 320 -25.85 5.16 -13.29
C THR A 320 -24.59 5.55 -12.50
N PHE A 321 -23.59 6.12 -13.16
CA PHE A 321 -22.35 6.58 -12.52
C PHE A 321 -22.60 7.83 -11.66
N ASN A 322 -22.31 7.71 -10.36
CA ASN A 322 -22.74 8.64 -9.31
C ASN A 322 -22.19 10.07 -9.46
N GLU A 323 -21.07 10.29 -10.17
CA GLU A 323 -20.54 11.64 -10.42
C GLU A 323 -21.54 12.53 -11.19
N TYR A 324 -22.38 11.94 -12.05
CA TYR A 324 -23.42 12.70 -12.77
C TYR A 324 -24.56 13.16 -11.86
N GLU A 325 -24.72 12.56 -10.66
CA GLU A 325 -25.69 13.00 -9.65
C GLU A 325 -25.17 14.12 -8.73
N ASP A 326 -23.91 14.58 -8.88
CA ASP A 326 -23.34 15.73 -8.13
C ASP A 326 -23.91 17.08 -8.63
N LEU A 327 -25.21 17.26 -8.41
CA LEU A 327 -26.04 18.42 -8.75
C LEU A 327 -27.08 18.66 -7.64
N ASP A 328 -27.69 19.85 -7.61
CA ASP A 328 -28.96 20.00 -6.88
C ASP A 328 -29.99 19.06 -7.51
N LYS A 329 -30.56 18.14 -6.72
CA LYS A 329 -31.54 17.14 -7.19
C LYS A 329 -32.75 17.76 -7.89
N LYS A 330 -33.06 19.04 -7.65
CA LYS A 330 -34.10 19.78 -8.39
C LYS A 330 -33.76 20.03 -9.87
N ARG A 331 -32.48 19.98 -10.23
CA ARG A 331 -31.95 20.09 -11.61
C ARG A 331 -31.90 18.72 -12.31
N ILE A 332 -32.15 17.62 -11.60
CA ILE A 332 -32.17 16.27 -12.17
C ILE A 332 -33.62 15.82 -12.41
N ASN A 333 -33.88 15.28 -13.59
CA ASN A 333 -35.02 14.43 -13.88
C ASN A 333 -34.53 12.97 -13.95
N TYR A 334 -35.00 12.14 -13.03
CA TYR A 334 -34.58 10.75 -12.94
C TYR A 334 -35.42 9.87 -13.86
N TYR A 335 -34.77 9.27 -14.87
CA TYR A 335 -35.36 8.25 -15.72
C TYR A 335 -35.01 6.86 -15.16
N VAL A 336 -35.93 6.25 -14.42
CA VAL A 336 -35.68 4.97 -13.77
C VAL A 336 -35.73 3.83 -14.80
N LEU A 337 -34.63 3.09 -14.90
CA LEU A 337 -34.51 1.86 -15.69
C LEU A 337 -35.12 0.69 -14.89
N ASP A 338 -35.99 -0.12 -15.48
CA ASP A 338 -36.61 -1.27 -14.79
C ASP A 338 -35.63 -2.47 -14.76
N GLU A 339 -35.47 -3.07 -13.58
CA GLU A 339 -34.68 -4.30 -13.36
C GLU A 339 -35.23 -5.47 -14.21
N LYS A 340 -36.55 -5.52 -14.45
CA LYS A 340 -37.19 -6.54 -15.29
C LYS A 340 -36.80 -6.45 -16.76
N ASP A 341 -36.53 -5.24 -17.22
CA ASP A 341 -36.02 -4.96 -18.57
C ASP A 341 -34.48 -5.04 -18.60
N GLY A 342 -33.86 -5.63 -17.57
CA GLY A 342 -32.41 -5.78 -17.44
C GLY A 342 -31.67 -4.45 -17.31
N PHE A 343 -32.36 -3.37 -16.91
CA PHE A 343 -31.88 -1.99 -16.95
C PHE A 343 -31.52 -1.46 -18.36
N SER A 344 -32.16 -1.97 -19.43
CA SER A 344 -31.99 -1.43 -20.79
C SER A 344 -32.66 -0.07 -20.99
N LEU A 345 -32.04 0.80 -21.79
CA LEU A 345 -32.57 2.12 -22.12
C LEU A 345 -33.57 2.04 -23.29
N ASP A 346 -34.85 2.22 -23.00
CA ASP A 346 -35.90 2.41 -24.01
C ASP A 346 -35.83 3.85 -24.58
N ALA A 347 -35.49 3.97 -25.87
CA ALA A 347 -35.24 5.25 -26.53
C ALA A 347 -36.48 6.18 -26.55
N ASP A 348 -37.66 5.67 -26.90
CA ASP A 348 -38.87 6.50 -27.01
C ASP A 348 -39.39 6.94 -25.62
N LYS A 349 -39.32 6.06 -24.61
CA LYS A 349 -39.62 6.43 -23.21
C LYS A 349 -38.63 7.47 -22.68
N PHE A 350 -37.33 7.32 -22.97
CA PHE A 350 -36.30 8.28 -22.56
C PHE A 350 -36.53 9.65 -23.20
N ILE A 351 -36.72 9.72 -24.52
CA ILE A 351 -36.99 10.95 -25.27
C ILE A 351 -38.26 11.65 -24.76
N LYS A 352 -39.30 10.88 -24.42
CA LYS A 352 -40.51 11.42 -23.79
C LYS A 352 -40.19 12.02 -22.41
N SER A 353 -39.46 11.31 -21.56
CA SER A 353 -39.07 11.79 -20.22
C SER A 353 -38.28 13.11 -20.28
N VAL A 354 -37.34 13.24 -21.23
CA VAL A 354 -36.58 14.48 -21.48
C VAL A 354 -37.50 15.65 -21.83
N LYS A 355 -38.49 15.42 -22.70
CA LYS A 355 -39.44 16.45 -23.15
C LYS A 355 -40.42 16.85 -22.04
N ASP A 356 -41.04 15.86 -21.38
CA ASP A 356 -42.03 16.09 -20.32
C ASP A 356 -41.38 16.84 -19.12
N SER A 357 -40.12 16.57 -18.83
CA SER A 357 -39.37 17.25 -17.75
C SER A 357 -38.82 18.63 -18.12
N ASN A 358 -38.84 19.02 -19.41
CA ASN A 358 -38.17 20.23 -19.90
C ASN A 358 -36.69 20.32 -19.46
N SER A 359 -35.97 19.19 -19.50
CA SER A 359 -34.52 19.19 -19.33
C SER A 359 -33.85 19.93 -20.49
N SER A 360 -32.77 20.68 -20.21
CA SER A 360 -31.93 21.30 -21.24
C SER A 360 -30.73 20.43 -21.63
N PHE A 361 -30.42 19.40 -20.84
CA PHE A 361 -29.43 18.37 -21.15
C PHE A 361 -30.02 16.95 -21.04
N ALA A 362 -29.42 15.99 -21.73
CA ALA A 362 -29.68 14.56 -21.56
C ALA A 362 -28.36 13.79 -21.41
N LEU A 363 -28.35 12.76 -20.57
CA LEU A 363 -27.21 11.85 -20.37
C LEU A 363 -27.52 10.46 -20.93
N ILE A 364 -26.54 9.87 -21.61
CA ILE A 364 -26.51 8.46 -22.01
C ILE A 364 -25.12 7.94 -21.61
N ILE A 365 -25.05 6.80 -20.91
CA ILE A 365 -23.78 6.11 -20.62
C ILE A 365 -23.81 4.77 -21.34
N ASN A 366 -22.77 4.46 -22.14
CA ASN A 366 -22.74 3.27 -22.98
C ASN A 366 -21.33 2.65 -23.05
N PRO A 367 -21.12 1.41 -22.52
CA PRO A 367 -22.02 0.66 -21.66
C PRO A 367 -22.29 1.40 -20.33
N ASN A 368 -23.51 1.30 -19.81
CA ASN A 368 -23.90 1.96 -18.56
C ASN A 368 -23.14 1.39 -17.36
N ASN A 369 -22.65 2.26 -16.48
CA ASN A 369 -22.06 1.90 -15.19
C ASN A 369 -23.14 2.17 -14.10
N PRO A 370 -23.58 1.21 -13.28
CA PRO A 370 -22.95 -0.08 -12.95
C PRO A 370 -23.49 -1.32 -13.68
N THR A 371 -24.48 -1.19 -14.57
CA THR A 371 -25.24 -2.34 -15.09
C THR A 371 -24.57 -3.07 -16.26
N SER A 372 -23.52 -2.49 -16.85
CA SER A 372 -22.85 -2.93 -18.09
C SER A 372 -23.79 -3.08 -19.30
N THR A 373 -24.97 -2.48 -19.25
CA THR A 373 -25.96 -2.54 -20.34
C THR A 373 -25.55 -1.70 -21.53
N LEU A 374 -25.71 -2.24 -22.73
CA LEU A 374 -25.41 -1.58 -23.99
C LEU A 374 -26.71 -1.11 -24.68
N THR A 375 -26.65 0.08 -25.28
CA THR A 375 -27.66 0.61 -26.21
C THR A 375 -27.03 0.67 -27.60
N GLU A 376 -27.76 0.31 -28.66
CA GLU A 376 -27.17 0.28 -30.01
C GLU A 376 -26.95 1.70 -30.57
N LYS A 377 -25.85 1.88 -31.31
CA LYS A 377 -25.47 3.13 -31.99
C LYS A 377 -26.64 3.78 -32.74
N ARG A 378 -27.46 2.97 -33.43
CA ARG A 378 -28.64 3.44 -34.17
C ARG A 378 -29.70 4.11 -33.27
N GLU A 379 -29.91 3.58 -32.06
CA GLU A 379 -30.91 4.06 -31.11
C GLU A 379 -30.41 5.35 -30.44
N ILE A 380 -29.12 5.40 -30.10
CA ILE A 380 -28.51 6.62 -29.55
C ILE A 380 -28.50 7.75 -30.59
N VAL A 381 -28.16 7.46 -31.86
CA VAL A 381 -28.27 8.43 -32.97
C VAL A 381 -29.71 8.91 -33.17
N GLU A 382 -30.70 8.03 -33.03
CA GLU A 382 -32.12 8.41 -33.07
C GLU A 382 -32.51 9.34 -31.90
N ILE A 383 -32.03 9.07 -30.68
CA ILE A 383 -32.21 9.94 -29.51
C ILE A 383 -31.59 11.32 -29.78
N ILE A 384 -30.34 11.36 -30.27
CA ILE A 384 -29.64 12.60 -30.62
C ILE A 384 -30.44 13.40 -31.67
N GLY A 385 -30.91 12.76 -32.74
CA GLY A 385 -31.71 13.41 -33.78
C GLY A 385 -33.05 13.96 -33.26
N LYS A 386 -33.77 13.20 -32.41
CA LYS A 386 -35.05 13.61 -31.80
C LYS A 386 -34.89 14.65 -30.69
N LEU A 387 -33.67 14.87 -30.17
CA LEU A 387 -33.34 15.79 -29.07
C LEU A 387 -32.32 16.89 -29.44
N GLY A 388 -31.96 17.06 -30.71
CA GLY A 388 -30.97 18.06 -31.17
C GLY A 388 -31.33 19.55 -30.96
N HIS A 389 -32.40 19.84 -30.21
CA HIS A 389 -32.81 21.18 -29.77
C HIS A 389 -32.38 21.51 -28.32
N LEU A 390 -31.75 20.54 -27.63
CA LEU A 390 -31.21 20.71 -26.28
C LEU A 390 -29.95 21.59 -26.26
N GLU A 391 -29.58 22.08 -25.08
CA GLU A 391 -28.31 22.81 -24.86
C GLU A 391 -27.10 21.87 -24.94
N GLY A 392 -27.31 20.56 -24.71
CA GLY A 392 -26.31 19.53 -24.97
C GLY A 392 -26.83 18.11 -24.71
N ILE A 393 -26.22 17.13 -25.36
CA ILE A 393 -26.40 15.71 -25.08
C ILE A 393 -25.03 15.16 -24.71
N ILE A 394 -24.95 14.49 -23.56
CA ILE A 394 -23.71 13.89 -23.08
C ILE A 394 -23.82 12.39 -23.32
N VAL A 395 -22.84 11.86 -24.05
CA VAL A 395 -22.63 10.42 -24.17
C VAL A 395 -21.31 10.09 -23.47
N ASP A 396 -21.39 9.29 -22.42
CA ASP A 396 -20.21 8.74 -21.74
C ASP A 396 -19.91 7.35 -22.30
N GLU A 397 -18.78 7.25 -23.00
CA GLU A 397 -18.27 6.04 -23.63
C GLU A 397 -16.99 5.51 -22.94
N SER A 398 -16.75 5.88 -21.66
CA SER A 398 -15.50 5.57 -20.92
C SER A 398 -15.09 4.09 -20.91
N PHE A 399 -16.04 3.17 -21.13
CA PHE A 399 -15.80 1.72 -21.18
C PHE A 399 -16.21 1.07 -22.53
N ILE A 400 -16.40 1.85 -23.60
CA ILE A 400 -16.92 1.33 -24.88
C ILE A 400 -16.01 0.28 -25.54
N ASP A 401 -14.70 0.35 -25.31
CA ASP A 401 -13.73 -0.63 -25.83
C ASP A 401 -13.93 -2.05 -25.24
N PHE A 402 -14.65 -2.18 -24.12
CA PHE A 402 -14.99 -3.47 -23.53
C PHE A 402 -16.30 -4.08 -24.10
N SER A 403 -17.00 -3.38 -25.01
CA SER A 403 -18.26 -3.85 -25.62
C SER A 403 -18.07 -4.96 -26.68
N GLY A 404 -16.84 -5.19 -27.15
CA GLY A 404 -16.49 -6.20 -28.16
C GLY A 404 -16.86 -5.87 -29.61
N ASP A 405 -17.84 -4.99 -29.84
CA ASP A 405 -18.26 -4.53 -31.17
C ASP A 405 -18.50 -3.00 -31.15
N ARG A 406 -17.39 -2.25 -31.20
CA ARG A 406 -17.41 -0.78 -31.13
C ARG A 406 -18.22 -0.17 -32.28
N GLU A 407 -18.20 -0.76 -33.47
CA GLU A 407 -18.98 -0.28 -34.62
C GLU A 407 -20.49 -0.35 -34.40
N LYS A 408 -20.96 -1.34 -33.64
CA LYS A 408 -22.38 -1.53 -33.31
C LYS A 408 -22.88 -0.63 -32.18
N TYR A 409 -22.02 -0.29 -31.22
CA TYR A 409 -22.46 0.39 -29.98
C TYR A 409 -21.99 1.83 -29.84
N SER A 410 -20.82 2.19 -30.37
CA SER A 410 -20.24 3.53 -30.18
C SER A 410 -20.95 4.58 -31.02
N VAL A 411 -21.38 5.66 -30.35
CA VAL A 411 -21.67 6.96 -30.97
C VAL A 411 -20.52 7.95 -30.77
N GLN A 412 -19.31 7.43 -30.87
CA GLN A 412 -18.31 8.02 -31.74
C GLN A 412 -18.39 7.34 -33.13
N PRO A 413 -19.26 7.77 -34.06
CA PRO A 413 -19.30 7.27 -35.43
C PRO A 413 -18.78 8.30 -36.43
N LEU A 414 -18.01 9.27 -35.91
CA LEU A 414 -17.74 10.65 -36.35
C LEU A 414 -16.47 11.15 -35.60
#